data_AF-A0A1Q4WDG2-F1
#
_entry.id   AF-A0A1Q4WDG2-F1
#
_cell.length_a   1.000
_cell.length_b   1.000
_cell.length_c   1.000
_cell.angle_alpha   90.00
_cell.angle_beta   90.00
_cell.angle_gamma   90.00
#
_symmetry.space_group_name_H-M   'P 1'
#
loop_
_entity.id
_entity.type
_entity.pdbx_description
1 polymer ?
#
loop_
_entity_poly.entity_id
_entity_poly.type
_entity_poly.pdbx_seq_one_letter_code
_entity_poly.pdbx_strand_id
1 'polypeptide(L)'
;MVMATAKSETEDLSTMLGMTVSQIVQAVGGFEGDTAAMVRASVRTAERVFATLDTCDDVIDEASATGREAAGRLRELLASESAADVATELEKLEAVAAHVRRTGESRRLMNRVLGREDQDTPMAGAGRLTMGTLPARPSFFGENDSAEDLFAIAMDREQQKPRLKHVHAQRIDHVATHLVAVVTQAAATGFADERAASESLDEARLAFDLWQTCLAERDQDLV
;
A
#
# COMPACT_ATOMS: atom_id res chain seq x y z
N MET A 1 -52.24 30.06 15.79
CA MET A 1 -51.10 30.76 16.44
C MET A 1 -49.86 29.86 16.40
N VAL A 2 -49.36 29.53 15.19
CA VAL A 2 -48.21 28.61 14.96
C VAL A 2 -47.19 29.19 13.95
N MET A 3 -47.47 30.35 13.34
CA MET A 3 -46.61 30.95 12.30
C MET A 3 -45.41 31.77 12.82
N ALA A 4 -45.36 32.11 14.11
CA ALA A 4 -44.32 33.01 14.62
C ALA A 4 -42.99 32.29 14.94
N THR A 5 -43.04 31.02 15.34
CA THR A 5 -41.85 30.22 15.71
C THR A 5 -41.03 29.77 14.51
N ALA A 6 -41.68 29.38 13.41
CA ALA A 6 -40.98 28.97 12.18
C ALA A 6 -40.16 30.12 11.57
N LYS A 7 -40.69 31.36 11.63
CA LYS A 7 -40.02 32.54 11.05
C LYS A 7 -38.75 32.94 11.82
N SER A 8 -38.79 32.83 13.15
CA SER A 8 -37.65 33.09 14.03
C SER A 8 -36.51 32.10 13.82
N GLU A 9 -36.81 30.81 13.63
CA GLU A 9 -35.78 29.79 13.40
C GLU A 9 -35.13 29.89 12.02
N THR A 10 -35.89 30.32 10.99
CA THR A 10 -35.33 30.56 9.66
C THR A 10 -34.40 31.77 9.60
N GLU A 11 -34.66 32.81 10.39
CA GLU A 11 -33.80 34.00 10.47
C GLU A 11 -32.48 33.67 11.19
N ASP A 12 -32.51 32.88 12.27
CA ASP A 12 -31.30 32.44 13.00
C ASP A 12 -30.35 31.61 12.11
N LEU A 13 -30.91 30.68 11.33
CA LEU A 13 -30.13 29.85 10.39
C LEU A 13 -29.51 30.67 9.24
N SER A 14 -30.22 31.69 8.74
CA SER A 14 -29.69 32.58 7.69
C SER A 14 -28.50 33.40 8.20
N THR A 15 -28.56 33.81 9.47
CA THR A 15 -27.52 34.59 10.13
C THR A 15 -26.28 33.74 10.42
N MET A 16 -26.49 32.47 10.78
CA MET A 16 -25.41 31.51 11.06
C MET A 16 -24.67 31.04 9.81
N LEU A 17 -25.37 30.91 8.67
CA LEU A 17 -24.80 30.45 7.40
C LEU A 17 -24.28 31.59 6.49
N GLY A 18 -24.58 32.86 6.82
CA GLY A 18 -24.20 34.01 6.00
C GLY A 18 -24.87 34.04 4.62
N MET A 19 -25.97 33.31 4.43
CA MET A 19 -26.70 33.18 3.17
C MET A 19 -28.18 33.54 3.37
N THR A 20 -28.79 34.15 2.36
CA THR A 20 -30.22 34.44 2.38
C THR A 20 -31.07 33.18 2.14
N VAL A 21 -32.28 33.13 2.71
CA VAL A 21 -33.21 32.01 2.57
C VAL A 21 -33.47 31.67 1.08
N SER A 22 -33.57 32.68 0.22
CA SER A 22 -33.75 32.47 -1.23
C SER A 22 -32.53 31.80 -1.88
N GLN A 23 -31.31 32.10 -1.45
CA GLN A 23 -30.09 31.43 -1.94
C GLN A 23 -30.01 29.99 -1.46
N ILE A 24 -30.48 29.70 -0.24
CA ILE A 24 -30.57 28.34 0.30
C ILE A 24 -31.59 27.52 -0.53
N VAL A 25 -32.78 28.06 -0.79
CA VAL A 25 -33.81 27.38 -1.59
C VAL A 25 -33.33 27.14 -3.03
N GLN A 26 -32.60 28.10 -3.61
CA GLN A 26 -32.06 27.98 -4.97
C GLN A 26 -30.89 26.99 -5.07
N ALA A 27 -30.09 26.83 -4.01
CA ALA A 27 -29.00 25.86 -3.97
C ALA A 27 -29.45 24.41 -3.73
N VAL A 28 -30.56 24.22 -3.01
CA VAL A 28 -31.02 22.88 -2.58
C VAL A 28 -32.07 22.26 -3.51
N GLY A 29 -32.71 23.06 -4.37
CA GLY A 29 -33.76 22.57 -5.27
C GLY A 29 -35.09 22.37 -4.52
N GLY A 30 -36.20 22.71 -5.18
CA GLY A 30 -37.53 22.87 -4.56
C GLY A 30 -37.92 21.72 -3.61
N PHE A 31 -38.12 22.08 -2.34
CA PHE A 31 -38.53 21.16 -1.27
C PHE A 31 -39.91 21.58 -0.78
N GLU A 32 -40.87 20.66 -0.69
CA GLU A 32 -42.26 20.93 -0.28
C GLU A 32 -42.42 21.14 1.25
N GLY A 33 -41.33 21.06 2.02
CA GLY A 33 -41.30 21.26 3.48
C GLY A 33 -40.75 22.62 3.92
N ASP A 34 -40.79 22.87 5.24
CA ASP A 34 -40.16 24.04 5.86
C ASP A 34 -38.64 24.07 5.57
N THR A 35 -38.15 25.19 5.01
CA THR A 35 -36.74 25.41 4.68
C THR A 35 -35.82 25.17 5.87
N ALA A 36 -36.24 25.50 7.09
CA ALA A 36 -35.44 25.23 8.29
C ALA A 36 -35.32 23.71 8.57
N ALA A 37 -36.39 22.94 8.37
CA ALA A 37 -36.37 21.49 8.51
C ALA A 37 -35.49 20.82 7.44
N MET A 38 -35.52 21.34 6.22
CA MET A 38 -34.65 20.90 5.12
C MET A 38 -33.17 21.17 5.45
N VAL A 39 -32.81 22.40 5.86
CA VAL A 39 -31.43 22.75 6.25
C VAL A 39 -30.94 21.84 7.38
N ARG A 40 -31.75 21.64 8.44
CA ARG A 40 -31.41 20.73 9.54
C ARG A 40 -31.25 19.27 9.09
N ALA A 41 -32.00 18.81 8.10
CA ALA A 41 -31.84 17.47 7.53
C ALA A 41 -30.54 17.37 6.71
N SER A 42 -30.21 18.39 5.93
CA SER A 42 -28.97 18.46 5.15
C SER A 42 -27.74 18.50 6.04
N VAL A 43 -27.74 19.31 7.11
CA VAL A 43 -26.63 19.37 8.07
C VAL A 43 -26.39 18.02 8.73
N ARG A 44 -27.44 17.36 9.25
CA ARG A 44 -27.32 16.02 9.84
C ARG A 44 -26.81 14.97 8.85
N THR A 45 -27.17 15.10 7.58
CA THR A 45 -26.67 14.22 6.52
C THR A 45 -25.18 14.47 6.28
N ALA A 46 -24.76 15.75 6.18
CA ALA A 46 -23.36 16.11 6.02
C ALA A 46 -22.51 15.65 7.22
N GLU A 47 -22.96 15.86 8.46
CA GLU A 47 -22.29 15.39 9.67
C GLU A 47 -22.06 13.88 9.66
N ARG A 48 -23.07 13.10 9.25
CA ARG A 48 -22.94 11.64 9.12
C ARG A 48 -21.94 11.25 8.03
N VAL A 49 -21.95 11.95 6.90
CA VAL A 49 -21.03 11.71 5.80
C VAL A 49 -19.59 11.98 6.24
N PHE A 50 -19.33 13.11 6.92
CA PHE A 50 -18.01 13.42 7.46
C PHE A 50 -17.56 12.41 8.50
N ALA A 51 -18.40 12.04 9.46
CA ALA A 51 -18.05 11.02 10.45
C ALA A 51 -17.69 9.65 9.80
N THR A 52 -18.36 9.31 8.70
CA THR A 52 -18.05 8.09 7.93
C THR A 52 -16.71 8.21 7.20
N LEU A 53 -16.41 9.38 6.64
CA LEU A 53 -15.11 9.65 6.01
C LEU A 53 -13.97 9.62 7.03
N ASP A 54 -14.14 10.25 8.20
CA ASP A 54 -13.16 10.21 9.29
C ASP A 54 -12.84 8.75 9.68
N THR A 55 -13.87 7.91 9.81
CA THR A 55 -13.68 6.47 10.07
C THR A 55 -12.92 5.75 8.95
N CYS A 56 -13.12 6.15 7.69
CA CYS A 56 -12.38 5.57 6.57
C CYS A 56 -10.92 6.02 6.55
N ASP A 57 -10.66 7.29 6.88
CA ASP A 57 -9.33 7.87 6.94
C ASP A 57 -8.54 7.27 8.12
N ASP A 58 -9.17 7.05 9.28
CA ASP A 58 -8.58 6.33 10.42
C ASP A 58 -8.07 4.93 10.00
N VAL A 59 -8.84 4.21 9.19
CA VAL A 59 -8.45 2.88 8.66
C VAL A 59 -7.23 2.98 7.73
N ILE A 60 -7.11 4.04 6.92
CA ILE A 60 -5.96 4.26 6.04
C ILE A 60 -4.72 4.63 6.86
N ASP A 61 -4.88 5.45 7.90
CA ASP A 61 -3.79 5.85 8.79
C ASP A 61 -3.27 4.65 9.60
N GLU A 62 -4.17 3.82 10.14
CA GLU A 62 -3.82 2.57 10.82
C GLU A 62 -3.12 1.59 9.87
N ALA A 63 -3.63 1.43 8.65
CA ALA A 63 -3.00 0.60 7.63
C ALA A 63 -1.60 1.10 7.26
N SER A 64 -1.41 2.41 7.16
CA SER A 64 -0.10 3.04 6.94
C SER A 64 0.88 2.75 8.08
N ALA A 65 0.42 2.88 9.33
CA ALA A 65 1.23 2.60 10.50
C ALA A 65 1.62 1.11 10.57
N THR A 66 0.66 0.23 10.37
CA THR A 66 0.86 -1.23 10.36
C THR A 66 1.82 -1.65 9.24
N GLY A 67 1.67 -1.08 8.05
CA GLY A 67 2.56 -1.35 6.92
C GLY A 67 4.00 -0.91 7.17
N ARG A 68 4.21 0.25 7.80
CA ARG A 68 5.56 0.71 8.21
C ARG A 68 6.19 -0.20 9.26
N GLU A 69 5.40 -0.65 10.22
CA GLU A 69 5.86 -1.59 11.25
C GLU A 69 6.24 -2.94 10.64
N ALA A 70 5.41 -3.46 9.72
CA ALA A 70 5.68 -4.68 8.98
C ALA A 70 6.95 -4.58 8.12
N ALA A 71 7.19 -3.44 7.46
CA ALA A 71 8.46 -3.20 6.75
C ALA A 71 9.68 -3.23 7.70
N GLY A 72 9.52 -2.73 8.93
CA GLY A 72 10.52 -2.85 9.99
C GLY A 72 10.79 -4.31 10.35
N ARG A 73 9.73 -5.08 10.65
CA ARG A 73 9.83 -6.51 10.98
C ARG A 73 10.41 -7.33 9.84
N LEU A 74 9.98 -7.11 8.60
CA LEU A 74 10.51 -7.79 7.42
C LEU A 74 12.02 -7.61 7.30
N ARG A 75 12.56 -6.42 7.58
CA ARG A 75 14.01 -6.19 7.57
C ARG A 75 14.75 -7.11 8.56
N GLU A 76 14.21 -7.28 9.76
CA GLU A 76 14.78 -8.14 10.80
C GLU A 76 14.65 -9.62 10.45
N LEU A 77 13.50 -10.03 9.92
CA LEU A 77 13.22 -11.41 9.51
C LEU A 77 14.08 -11.85 8.32
N LEU A 78 14.28 -10.95 7.34
CA LEU A 78 15.14 -11.20 6.19
C LEU A 78 16.62 -11.28 6.60
N ALA A 79 17.06 -10.46 7.55
CA ALA A 79 18.43 -10.51 8.07
C ALA A 79 18.70 -11.77 8.92
N SER A 80 17.67 -12.32 9.56
CA SER A 80 17.73 -13.60 10.29
C SER A 80 17.39 -14.82 9.43
N GLU A 81 17.11 -14.61 8.15
CA GLU A 81 16.78 -15.65 7.17
C GLU A 81 15.56 -16.52 7.55
N SER A 82 14.59 -15.95 8.30
CA SER A 82 13.38 -16.67 8.70
C SER A 82 12.29 -16.66 7.63
N ALA A 83 12.36 -17.59 6.68
CA ALA A 83 11.42 -17.65 5.56
C ALA A 83 9.94 -17.81 5.98
N ALA A 84 9.66 -18.62 7.00
CA ALA A 84 8.29 -18.86 7.47
C ALA A 84 7.66 -17.60 8.09
N ASP A 85 8.45 -16.84 8.84
CA ASP A 85 7.99 -15.61 9.48
C ASP A 85 7.82 -14.48 8.44
N VAL A 86 8.68 -14.41 7.42
CA VAL A 86 8.51 -13.47 6.30
C VAL A 86 7.19 -13.73 5.57
N ALA A 87 6.88 -14.99 5.25
CA ALA A 87 5.62 -15.35 4.61
C ALA A 87 4.41 -14.95 5.46
N THR A 88 4.45 -15.25 6.76
CA THR A 88 3.41 -14.86 7.72
C THR A 88 3.19 -13.34 7.76
N GLU A 89 4.28 -12.56 7.66
CA GLU A 89 4.20 -11.11 7.67
C GLU A 89 3.59 -10.54 6.38
N LEU A 90 3.88 -11.14 5.22
CA LEU A 90 3.25 -10.79 3.95
C LEU A 90 1.73 -11.08 3.95
N GLU A 91 1.31 -12.21 4.52
CA GLU A 91 -0.13 -12.53 4.67
C GLU A 91 -0.88 -11.50 5.52
N LYS A 92 -0.25 -10.97 6.58
CA LYS A 92 -0.84 -9.89 7.39
C LYS A 92 -1.02 -8.61 6.57
N LEU A 93 -0.04 -8.26 5.74
CA LEU A 93 -0.11 -7.07 4.87
C LEU A 93 -1.26 -7.19 3.86
N GLU A 94 -1.49 -8.38 3.32
CA GLU A 94 -2.63 -8.65 2.44
C GLU A 94 -3.96 -8.50 3.16
N ALA A 95 -4.05 -8.96 4.41
CA ALA A 95 -5.25 -8.80 5.23
C ALA A 95 -5.53 -7.32 5.51
N VAL A 96 -4.49 -6.51 5.78
CA VAL A 96 -4.59 -5.05 5.94
C VAL A 96 -5.09 -4.39 4.65
N ALA A 97 -4.47 -4.69 3.51
CA ALA A 97 -4.91 -4.15 2.22
C ALA A 97 -6.36 -4.57 1.88
N ALA A 98 -6.75 -5.81 2.19
CA ALA A 98 -8.12 -6.26 2.04
C ALA A 98 -9.11 -5.54 2.96
N HIS A 99 -8.68 -5.12 4.15
CA HIS A 99 -9.50 -4.29 5.04
C HIS A 99 -9.72 -2.90 4.46
N VAL A 100 -8.66 -2.23 3.99
CA VAL A 100 -8.74 -0.90 3.35
C VAL A 100 -9.62 -0.95 2.09
N ARG A 101 -9.50 -1.99 1.26
CA ARG A 101 -10.37 -2.15 0.08
C ARG A 101 -11.86 -2.23 0.45
N ARG A 102 -12.21 -2.91 1.54
CA ARG A 102 -13.60 -3.03 2.00
C ARG A 102 -14.18 -1.68 2.45
N THR A 103 -13.36 -0.78 3.00
CA THR A 103 -13.81 0.56 3.39
C THR A 103 -13.79 1.55 2.22
N GLY A 104 -13.02 1.25 1.16
CA GLY A 104 -12.88 2.09 -0.03
C GLY A 104 -14.19 2.37 -0.79
N GLU A 105 -15.14 1.42 -0.85
CA GLU A 105 -16.46 1.67 -1.47
C GLU A 105 -17.27 2.72 -0.70
N SER A 106 -17.25 2.64 0.64
CA SER A 106 -17.93 3.61 1.50
C SER A 106 -17.33 5.00 1.34
N ARG A 107 -15.98 5.08 1.32
CA ARG A 107 -15.25 6.34 1.10
C ARG A 107 -15.60 6.97 -0.25
N ARG A 108 -15.56 6.20 -1.35
CA ARG A 108 -15.92 6.65 -2.71
C ARG A 108 -17.37 7.14 -2.78
N LEU A 109 -18.30 6.44 -2.13
CA LEU A 109 -19.70 6.85 -2.06
C LEU A 109 -19.86 8.17 -1.30
N MET A 110 -19.22 8.31 -0.14
CA MET A 110 -19.30 9.52 0.68
C MET A 110 -18.68 10.73 -0.04
N ASN A 111 -17.54 10.56 -0.70
CA ASN A 111 -16.93 11.62 -1.53
C ASN A 111 -17.86 12.07 -2.65
N ARG A 112 -18.51 11.12 -3.35
CA ARG A 112 -19.53 11.44 -4.36
C ARG A 112 -20.71 12.23 -3.80
N VAL A 113 -21.20 11.88 -2.60
CA VAL A 113 -22.28 12.62 -1.91
C VAL A 113 -21.86 14.06 -1.61
N LEU A 114 -20.59 14.30 -1.32
CA LEU A 114 -20.03 15.64 -1.11
C LEU A 114 -19.68 16.37 -2.42
N GLY A 115 -19.93 15.78 -3.58
CA GLY A 115 -19.51 16.35 -4.87
C GLY A 115 -17.99 16.36 -5.09
N ARG A 116 -17.25 15.55 -4.33
CA ARG A 116 -15.81 15.33 -4.49
C ARG A 116 -15.64 14.08 -5.35
N GLU A 117 -15.20 14.23 -6.59
CA GLU A 117 -14.69 13.08 -7.34
C GLU A 117 -13.27 12.78 -6.85
N ASP A 118 -13.03 11.54 -6.42
CA ASP A 118 -11.68 11.06 -6.15
C ASP A 118 -10.91 11.10 -7.47
N GLN A 119 -10.00 12.08 -7.60
CA GLN A 119 -8.98 12.02 -8.65
C GLN A 119 -7.97 10.96 -8.21
N ASP A 120 -8.23 9.71 -8.58
CA ASP A 120 -7.27 8.61 -8.48
C ASP A 120 -6.06 8.97 -9.35
N THR A 121 -5.11 9.72 -8.76
CA THR A 121 -3.82 9.96 -9.39
C THR A 121 -3.04 8.66 -9.23
N PRO A 122 -2.80 7.90 -10.32
CA PRO A 122 -2.17 6.61 -10.19
C PRO A 122 -0.78 6.79 -9.62
N MET A 123 -0.47 6.09 -8.53
CA MET A 123 0.90 6.07 -8.04
C MET A 123 1.76 5.27 -9.00
N ALA A 124 3.00 5.71 -9.25
CA ALA A 124 3.96 4.89 -9.98
C ALA A 124 4.19 3.61 -9.18
N GLY A 125 3.87 2.45 -9.76
CA GLY A 125 4.14 1.16 -9.15
C GLY A 125 5.64 1.00 -8.86
N ALA A 126 5.97 0.24 -7.81
CA ALA A 126 7.35 -0.17 -7.57
C ALA A 126 7.83 -0.96 -8.80
N GLY A 127 9.02 -0.64 -9.32
CA GLY A 127 9.59 -1.35 -10.48
C GLY A 127 9.73 -2.85 -10.20
N ARG A 128 9.49 -3.70 -11.20
CA ARG A 128 9.57 -5.15 -11.02
C ARG A 128 11.02 -5.62 -10.90
N LEU A 129 11.31 -6.42 -9.87
CA LEU A 129 12.58 -7.11 -9.71
C LEU A 129 12.53 -8.44 -10.47
N THR A 130 13.60 -8.73 -11.21
CA THR A 130 13.73 -9.98 -11.96
C THR A 130 15.11 -10.60 -11.72
N MET A 131 15.29 -11.88 -12.04
CA MET A 131 16.62 -12.51 -12.00
C MET A 131 17.66 -11.74 -12.82
N GLY A 132 17.27 -11.11 -13.93
CA GLY A 132 18.17 -10.34 -14.80
C GLY A 132 18.63 -9.01 -14.21
N THR A 133 17.96 -8.51 -13.16
CA THR A 133 18.37 -7.29 -12.45
C THR A 133 19.27 -7.57 -11.26
N LEU A 134 19.48 -8.84 -10.91
CA LEU A 134 20.38 -9.24 -9.83
C LEU A 134 21.85 -9.25 -10.30
N PRO A 135 22.82 -9.03 -9.38
CA PRO A 135 24.24 -9.25 -9.65
C PRO A 135 24.48 -10.63 -10.29
N ALA A 136 25.19 -10.64 -11.43
CA ALA A 136 25.46 -11.86 -12.17
C ALA A 136 26.34 -12.83 -11.36
N ARG A 137 25.96 -14.11 -11.35
CA ARG A 137 26.79 -15.17 -10.77
C ARG A 137 28.04 -15.38 -11.65
N PRO A 138 29.23 -15.54 -11.07
CA PRO A 138 30.39 -16.05 -11.80
C PRO A 138 30.05 -17.43 -12.37
N SER A 139 30.08 -17.60 -13.70
CA SER A 139 29.91 -18.91 -14.34
C SER A 139 31.21 -19.70 -14.24
N PHE A 140 31.11 -20.98 -13.87
CA PHE A 140 32.23 -21.91 -13.70
C PHE A 140 32.72 -22.58 -14.99
N PHE A 141 31.94 -22.49 -16.06
CA PHE A 141 32.22 -23.20 -17.31
C PHE A 141 32.03 -22.25 -18.49
N GLY A 142 33.05 -22.15 -19.34
CA GLY A 142 32.85 -21.83 -20.74
C GLY A 142 32.27 -23.06 -21.44
N GLU A 143 31.43 -22.88 -22.44
CA GLU A 143 30.84 -23.99 -23.22
C GLU A 143 31.88 -24.90 -23.91
N ASN A 144 33.19 -24.62 -23.79
CA ASN A 144 34.29 -25.30 -24.50
C ASN A 144 35.52 -25.65 -23.63
N ASP A 145 35.37 -25.86 -22.32
CA ASP A 145 36.52 -26.10 -21.44
C ASP A 145 37.11 -27.52 -21.60
N SER A 146 38.44 -27.61 -21.73
CA SER A 146 39.20 -28.85 -21.91
C SER A 146 39.54 -29.55 -20.58
N ALA A 147 40.06 -30.79 -20.62
CA ALA A 147 40.38 -31.56 -19.40
C ALA A 147 41.49 -30.95 -18.52
N GLU A 148 42.41 -30.17 -19.12
CA GLU A 148 43.40 -29.38 -18.36
C GLU A 148 42.77 -28.13 -17.71
N ASP A 149 41.75 -27.54 -18.35
CA ASP A 149 40.96 -26.45 -17.77
C ASP A 149 40.19 -26.94 -16.54
N LEU A 150 39.71 -28.18 -16.52
CA LEU A 150 38.97 -28.74 -15.37
C LEU A 150 39.80 -28.81 -14.06
N PHE A 151 41.11 -29.09 -14.14
CA PHE A 151 41.99 -29.07 -12.96
C PHE A 151 42.38 -27.65 -12.53
N ALA A 152 42.56 -26.73 -13.49
CA ALA A 152 42.75 -25.31 -13.21
C ALA A 152 41.49 -24.70 -12.55
N ILE A 153 40.30 -25.05 -13.04
CA ILE A 153 38.99 -24.66 -12.48
C ILE A 153 38.80 -25.23 -11.06
N ALA A 154 39.32 -26.42 -10.76
CA ALA A 154 39.25 -27.00 -9.41
C ALA A 154 40.13 -26.25 -8.38
N MET A 155 41.31 -25.79 -8.79
CA MET A 155 42.17 -24.93 -7.94
C MET A 155 41.63 -23.50 -7.84
N ASP A 156 40.98 -23.00 -8.89
CA ASP A 156 40.32 -21.70 -8.92
C ASP A 156 39.06 -21.70 -8.03
N ARG A 157 38.34 -22.83 -7.94
CA ARG A 157 37.17 -23.02 -7.05
C ARG A 157 37.45 -22.67 -5.59
N GLU A 158 38.59 -23.08 -5.04
CA GLU A 158 38.93 -22.83 -3.63
C GLU A 158 39.24 -21.34 -3.37
N GLN A 159 39.84 -20.65 -4.36
CA GLN A 159 40.09 -19.21 -4.34
C GLN A 159 38.83 -18.39 -4.66
N GLN A 160 37.85 -18.98 -5.33
CA GLN A 160 36.59 -18.34 -5.73
C GLN A 160 35.45 -18.52 -4.72
N LYS A 161 35.51 -19.48 -3.79
CA LYS A 161 34.53 -19.62 -2.70
C LYS A 161 34.24 -18.30 -1.97
N PRO A 162 35.23 -17.46 -1.60
CA PRO A 162 34.97 -16.14 -1.01
C PRO A 162 34.21 -15.19 -1.94
N ARG A 163 34.50 -15.20 -3.25
CA ARG A 163 33.83 -14.37 -4.25
C ARG A 163 32.38 -14.82 -4.47
N LEU A 164 32.14 -16.13 -4.57
CA LEU A 164 30.78 -16.68 -4.62
C LEU A 164 29.98 -16.33 -3.38
N LYS A 165 30.56 -16.50 -2.19
CA LYS A 165 29.92 -16.12 -0.92
C LYS A 165 29.53 -14.65 -0.92
N HIS A 166 30.41 -13.78 -1.43
CA HIS A 166 30.13 -12.36 -1.54
C HIS A 166 28.99 -12.05 -2.52
N VAL A 167 28.98 -12.68 -3.70
CA VAL A 167 27.90 -12.49 -4.70
C VAL A 167 26.56 -12.99 -4.17
N HIS A 168 26.52 -14.14 -3.50
CA HIS A 168 25.28 -14.63 -2.88
C HIS A 168 24.79 -13.69 -1.79
N ALA A 169 25.67 -13.20 -0.92
CA ALA A 169 25.30 -12.20 0.08
C ALA A 169 24.74 -10.91 -0.56
N GLN A 170 25.35 -10.41 -1.63
CA GLN A 170 24.84 -9.24 -2.36
C GLN A 170 23.46 -9.49 -2.98
N ARG A 171 23.25 -10.66 -3.60
CA ARG A 171 21.96 -11.00 -4.22
C ARG A 171 20.85 -11.10 -3.17
N ILE A 172 21.13 -11.77 -2.04
CA ILE A 172 20.20 -11.88 -0.91
C ILE A 172 19.86 -10.49 -0.35
N ASP A 173 20.87 -9.66 -0.09
CA ASP A 173 20.70 -8.29 0.44
C ASP A 173 19.92 -7.39 -0.53
N HIS A 174 20.20 -7.49 -1.83
CA HIS A 174 19.51 -6.72 -2.86
C HIS A 174 18.01 -7.05 -2.93
N VAL A 175 17.66 -8.34 -2.95
CA VAL A 175 16.26 -8.78 -2.97
C VAL A 175 15.55 -8.40 -1.67
N ALA A 176 16.22 -8.59 -0.52
CA ALA A 176 15.67 -8.21 0.78
C ALA A 176 15.38 -6.71 0.88
N THR A 177 16.32 -5.88 0.42
CA THR A 177 16.17 -4.42 0.36
C THR A 177 15.00 -4.02 -0.53
N HIS A 178 14.87 -4.65 -1.71
CA HIS A 178 13.77 -4.40 -2.63
C HIS A 178 12.41 -4.75 -2.02
N LEU A 179 12.28 -5.93 -1.41
CA LEU A 179 11.05 -6.37 -0.75
C LEU A 179 10.59 -5.34 0.30
N VAL A 180 11.52 -4.90 1.17
CA VAL A 180 11.22 -3.88 2.19
C VAL A 180 10.82 -2.54 1.55
N ALA A 181 11.48 -2.14 0.46
CA ALA A 181 11.17 -0.90 -0.23
C ALA A 181 9.75 -0.91 -0.84
N VAL A 182 9.37 -2.01 -1.50
CA VAL A 182 8.03 -2.20 -2.09
C VAL A 182 6.94 -2.10 -1.01
N VAL A 183 7.12 -2.78 0.12
CA VAL A 183 6.16 -2.71 1.25
C VAL A 183 6.11 -1.30 1.84
N THR A 184 7.27 -0.65 2.00
CA THR A 184 7.34 0.73 2.51
C THR A 184 6.60 1.71 1.61
N GLN A 185 6.72 1.53 0.28
CA GLN A 185 6.03 2.35 -0.70
C GLN A 185 4.51 2.14 -0.65
N ALA A 186 4.04 0.90 -0.53
CA ALA A 186 2.61 0.61 -0.39
C ALA A 186 2.03 1.16 0.93
N ALA A 187 2.81 1.08 2.02
CA ALA A 187 2.43 1.63 3.31
C ALA A 187 2.40 3.18 3.34
N ALA A 188 3.10 3.86 2.42
CA ALA A 188 3.13 5.32 2.39
C ALA A 188 1.76 5.95 2.07
N THR A 189 0.89 5.22 1.37
CA THR A 189 -0.48 5.63 1.06
C THR A 189 -1.53 4.86 1.84
N GLY A 190 -1.13 4.07 2.84
CA GLY A 190 -2.04 3.22 3.61
C GLY A 190 -2.80 2.22 2.76
N PHE A 191 -2.23 1.79 1.63
CA PHE A 191 -2.89 0.89 0.67
C PHE A 191 -4.21 1.45 0.09
N ALA A 192 -4.40 2.78 0.13
CA ALA A 192 -5.62 3.43 -0.33
C ALA A 192 -5.82 3.33 -1.85
N ASP A 193 -4.72 3.37 -2.63
CA ASP A 193 -4.75 3.07 -4.07
C ASP A 193 -4.78 1.54 -4.23
N GLU A 194 -5.98 1.02 -4.52
CA GLU A 194 -6.25 -0.41 -4.69
C GLU A 194 -5.32 -1.07 -5.71
N ARG A 195 -5.07 -0.39 -6.83
CA ARG A 195 -4.25 -0.93 -7.91
C ARG A 195 -2.78 -0.95 -7.50
N ALA A 196 -2.26 0.17 -7.01
CA ALA A 196 -0.87 0.26 -6.58
C ALA A 196 -0.60 -0.68 -5.39
N ALA A 197 -1.56 -0.83 -4.47
CA ALA A 197 -1.47 -1.78 -3.35
C ALA A 197 -1.38 -3.22 -3.84
N SER A 198 -2.25 -3.63 -4.78
CA SER A 198 -2.20 -4.98 -5.36
C SER A 198 -0.88 -5.23 -6.09
N GLU A 199 -0.47 -4.32 -6.97
CA GLU A 199 0.78 -4.43 -7.71
C GLU A 199 2.00 -4.51 -6.78
N SER A 200 2.00 -3.74 -5.68
CA SER A 200 3.09 -3.78 -4.69
C SER A 200 3.09 -5.08 -3.88
N LEU A 201 1.93 -5.61 -3.48
CA LEU A 201 1.86 -6.88 -2.75
C LEU A 201 2.25 -8.07 -3.63
N ASP A 202 1.84 -8.08 -4.89
CA ASP A 202 2.25 -9.09 -5.86
C ASP A 202 3.76 -9.05 -6.10
N GLU A 203 4.33 -7.84 -6.23
CA GLU A 203 5.78 -7.66 -6.34
C GLU A 203 6.53 -8.12 -5.07
N ALA A 204 5.99 -7.84 -3.88
CA ALA A 204 6.59 -8.30 -2.63
C ALA A 204 6.63 -9.84 -2.53
N ARG A 205 5.59 -10.53 -3.00
CA ARG A 205 5.57 -11.99 -3.11
C ARG A 205 6.59 -12.52 -4.10
N LEU A 206 6.67 -11.91 -5.29
CA LEU A 206 7.67 -12.29 -6.30
C LEU A 206 9.10 -12.09 -5.78
N ALA A 207 9.35 -10.98 -5.08
CA ALA A 207 10.64 -10.73 -4.43
C ALA A 207 10.94 -11.76 -3.34
N PHE A 208 9.94 -12.17 -2.56
CA PHE A 208 10.09 -13.23 -1.56
C PHE A 208 10.46 -14.59 -2.17
N ASP A 209 9.78 -15.00 -3.23
CA ASP A 209 10.10 -16.24 -3.97
C ASP A 209 11.54 -16.20 -4.54
N LEU A 210 11.94 -15.03 -5.05
CA LEU A 210 13.29 -14.80 -5.55
C LEU A 210 14.34 -14.85 -4.43
N TRP A 211 14.02 -14.30 -3.26
CA TRP A 211 14.88 -14.35 -2.09
C TRP A 211 15.10 -15.80 -1.61
N GLN A 212 14.02 -16.60 -1.53
CA GLN A 212 14.10 -18.03 -1.23
C GLN A 212 14.96 -18.78 -2.26
N THR A 213 14.82 -18.44 -3.54
CA THR A 213 15.65 -18.99 -4.61
C THR A 213 17.13 -18.65 -4.39
N CYS A 214 17.47 -17.41 -4.04
CA CYS A 214 18.85 -17.02 -3.74
C CYS A 214 19.43 -17.75 -2.52
N LEU A 215 18.63 -18.00 -1.48
CA LEU A 215 19.06 -18.81 -0.33
C LEU A 215 19.33 -20.25 -0.74
N ALA A 216 18.43 -20.87 -1.51
CA ALA A 216 18.61 -22.24 -2.00
C ALA A 216 19.85 -22.38 -2.90
N GLU A 217 20.09 -21.41 -3.80
CA GLU A 217 21.29 -21.38 -4.64
C GLU A 217 22.57 -21.24 -3.83
N ARG A 218 22.57 -20.38 -2.80
CA ARG A 218 23.71 -20.23 -1.89
C ARG A 218 24.01 -21.56 -1.18
N ASP A 219 22.99 -22.20 -0.65
CA ASP A 219 23.14 -23.46 0.09
C ASP A 219 23.58 -24.60 -0.84
N GLN A 220 23.23 -24.56 -2.13
CA GLN A 220 23.73 -25.52 -3.13
C GLN A 220 25.19 -25.26 -3.53
N ASP A 221 25.58 -23.99 -3.71
CA ASP A 221 26.90 -23.60 -4.21
C ASP A 221 28.00 -23.59 -3.14
N LEU A 222 27.64 -23.43 -1.86
CA LEU A 222 28.59 -23.24 -0.75
C LEU A 222 28.72 -24.46 0.19
N VAL A 223 27.99 -25.54 -0.07
CA VAL A 223 28.20 -26.87 0.54
C VAL A 223 29.43 -27.53 -0.08
#